data_AF-A0AAW3WTV1-F1
#
_entry.id   AF-A0AAW3WTV1-F1
#
_cell.length_a   1.000
_cell.length_b   1.000
_cell.length_c   1.000
_cell.angle_alpha   90.00
_cell.angle_beta   90.00
_cell.angle_gamma   90.00
#
_symmetry.space_group_name_H-M   'P 1'
#
loop_
_entity.id
_entity.type
_entity.pdbx_description
1 polymer ?
#
loop_
_entity_poly.entity_id
_entity_poly.type
_entity_poly.pdbx_seq_one_letter_code
_entity_poly.pdbx_strand_id
1 'polypeptide(L)'
;MLNLDTFWNQRLMFPELTESQFKVLMYYAFGSNSEGIADILKCSQNAVKLSLKRIKENMKVDKLETVRIIYHSRIHTAMMAPDDFPKKYYEAMSNRQ
;
A
#
# COMPACT_ATOMS: atom_id res chain seq x y z
N MET A 1 0.19 -18.50 -10.55
CA MET A 1 -0.11 -17.13 -11.02
C MET A 1 -0.50 -16.32 -9.81
N LEU A 2 0.13 -15.18 -9.54
CA LEU A 2 -0.28 -14.27 -8.45
C LEU A 2 -1.69 -13.78 -8.76
N ASN A 3 -2.67 -14.11 -7.89
CA ASN A 3 -4.05 -13.66 -8.06
C ASN A 3 -4.13 -12.15 -7.76
N LEU A 4 -4.21 -11.34 -8.82
CA LEU A 4 -4.23 -9.88 -8.73
C LEU A 4 -5.43 -9.35 -7.93
N ASP A 5 -6.56 -10.08 -7.91
CA ASP A 5 -7.75 -9.69 -7.14
C ASP A 5 -7.50 -9.79 -5.63
N THR A 6 -6.72 -10.80 -5.21
CA THR A 6 -6.28 -10.94 -3.82
C THR A 6 -5.39 -9.77 -3.39
N PHE A 7 -4.52 -9.27 -4.28
CA PHE A 7 -3.72 -8.08 -4.02
C PHE A 7 -4.55 -6.79 -3.97
N TRP A 8 -5.64 -6.74 -4.74
CA TRP A 8 -6.52 -5.57 -4.73
C TRP A 8 -7.24 -5.41 -3.38
N ASN A 9 -7.70 -6.51 -2.79
CA ASN A 9 -8.29 -6.49 -1.45
C ASN A 9 -7.30 -6.01 -0.38
N GLN A 10 -5.99 -6.23 -0.56
CA GLN A 10 -4.98 -5.77 0.39
C GLN A 10 -4.82 -4.23 0.39
N ARG A 11 -5.20 -3.53 -0.69
CA ARG A 11 -5.22 -2.06 -0.75
C ARG A 11 -6.00 -1.46 0.41
N LEU A 12 -7.06 -2.14 0.82
CA LEU A 12 -7.99 -1.70 1.85
C LEU A 12 -7.36 -1.63 3.25
N MET A 13 -6.18 -2.23 3.44
CA MET A 13 -5.35 -2.04 4.63
C MET A 13 -4.68 -0.66 4.67
N PHE A 14 -4.83 0.15 3.62
CA PHE A 14 -4.22 1.48 3.47
C PHE A 14 -5.28 2.53 3.10
N PRO A 15 -6.30 2.76 3.96
CA PRO A 15 -7.37 3.72 3.70
C PRO A 15 -6.85 5.16 3.53
N GLU A 16 -5.69 5.48 4.09
CA GLU A 16 -5.04 6.80 3.99
C GLU A 16 -4.37 7.06 2.62
N LEU A 17 -4.33 6.06 1.73
CA LEU A 17 -3.67 6.14 0.43
C LEU A 17 -4.68 6.05 -0.72
N THR A 18 -4.46 6.86 -1.76
CA THR A 18 -5.11 6.65 -3.06
C THR A 18 -4.58 5.39 -3.73
N GLU A 19 -5.28 4.89 -4.75
CA GLU A 19 -4.82 3.72 -5.52
C GLU A 19 -3.43 3.93 -6.12
N SER A 20 -3.19 5.11 -6.71
CA SER A 20 -1.90 5.45 -7.30
C SER A 20 -0.78 5.45 -6.26
N GLN A 21 -1.04 6.02 -5.07
CA GLN A 21 -0.10 5.99 -3.96
C GLN A 21 0.16 4.57 -3.45
N PHE A 22 -0.88 3.74 -3.35
CA PHE A 22 -0.73 2.33 -2.95
C PHE A 22 0.15 1.55 -3.93
N LYS A 23 -0.02 1.73 -5.25
CA LYS A 23 0.82 1.10 -6.27
C LYS A 23 2.29 1.53 -6.13
N VAL A 24 2.55 2.83 -5.93
CA VAL A 24 3.91 3.33 -5.67
C VAL A 24 4.51 2.69 -4.41
N LEU A 25 3.75 2.64 -3.31
CA LEU A 25 4.18 2.01 -2.06
C LEU A 25 4.50 0.53 -2.26
N MET A 26 3.65 -0.22 -2.94
CA MET A 26 3.84 -1.65 -3.20
C MET A 26 5.20 -1.92 -3.87
N TYR A 27 5.50 -1.26 -4.98
CA TYR A 27 6.79 -1.46 -5.66
C TYR A 27 7.98 -0.98 -4.83
N TYR A 28 7.84 0.15 -4.12
CA TYR A 28 8.87 0.61 -3.20
C TYR A 28 9.15 -0.40 -2.06
N ALA A 29 8.10 -1.03 -1.53
CA ALA A 29 8.21 -2.02 -0.47
C ALA A 29 8.86 -3.33 -0.95
N PHE A 30 8.66 -3.68 -2.22
CA PHE A 30 9.36 -4.79 -2.90
C PHE A 30 10.77 -4.43 -3.37
N GLY A 31 11.27 -3.23 -3.08
CA GLY A 31 12.67 -2.86 -3.27
C GLY A 31 12.96 -2.10 -4.57
N SER A 32 11.97 -1.79 -5.39
CA SER A 32 12.17 -0.95 -6.57
C SER A 32 12.57 0.47 -6.17
N ASN A 33 13.51 1.06 -6.91
CA ASN A 33 13.90 2.46 -6.77
C ASN A 33 12.95 3.38 -7.58
N SER A 34 13.10 4.70 -7.47
CA SER A 34 12.20 5.65 -8.14
C SER A 34 12.20 5.55 -9.68
N GLU A 35 13.31 5.13 -10.27
CA GLU A 35 13.44 4.88 -11.72
C GLU A 35 12.65 3.66 -12.14
N GLY A 36 12.89 2.50 -11.52
CA GLY A 36 12.17 1.28 -11.82
C GLY A 36 10.65 1.42 -11.59
N ILE A 37 10.24 2.13 -10.54
CA ILE A 37 8.82 2.41 -10.30
C ILE A 37 8.23 3.29 -11.40
N ALA A 38 8.96 4.32 -11.84
CA ALA A 38 8.52 5.22 -12.91
C ALA A 38 8.33 4.46 -14.24
N ASP A 39 9.25 3.55 -14.56
CA ASP A 39 9.18 2.71 -15.76
C ASP A 39 8.01 1.72 -15.71
N ILE A 40 7.74 1.13 -14.55
CA ILE A 40 6.62 0.20 -14.34
C ILE A 40 5.28 0.94 -14.43
N LEU A 41 5.17 2.09 -13.76
CA LEU A 41 3.92 2.87 -13.67
C LEU A 41 3.73 3.86 -14.82
N LYS A 42 4.66 3.91 -15.77
CA LYS A 42 4.64 4.83 -16.93
C LYS A 42 4.44 6.28 -16.52
N CYS A 43 5.20 6.72 -15.51
CA CYS A 43 5.19 8.10 -15.01
C CYS A 43 6.61 8.64 -14.86
N SER A 44 6.78 9.88 -14.40
CA SER A 44 8.10 10.46 -14.19
C SER A 44 8.70 10.06 -12.84
N GLN A 45 10.03 9.95 -12.77
CA GLN A 45 10.73 9.70 -11.49
C GLN A 45 10.41 10.76 -10.42
N ASN A 46 10.23 12.01 -10.84
CA ASN A 46 9.83 13.10 -9.95
C ASN A 46 8.42 12.89 -9.39
N ALA A 47 7.49 12.39 -10.19
CA ALA A 47 6.15 12.03 -9.72
C ALA A 47 6.21 10.91 -8.66
N VAL A 48 7.08 9.90 -8.85
CA VAL A 48 7.31 8.85 -7.86
C VAL A 48 7.87 9.41 -6.56
N LYS A 49 8.92 10.24 -6.62
CA LYS A 49 9.53 10.88 -5.43
C LYS A 49 8.51 11.72 -4.66
N LEU A 50 7.70 12.51 -5.37
CA LEU A 50 6.63 13.30 -4.78
C LEU A 50 5.56 12.41 -4.13
N SER A 51 5.18 11.31 -4.79
CA SER A 51 4.23 10.35 -4.25
C SER A 51 4.75 9.70 -2.96
N LEU A 52 6.01 9.26 -2.93
CA LEU A 52 6.65 8.70 -1.72
C LEU A 52 6.70 9.71 -0.57
N LYS A 53 6.97 10.99 -0.86
CA LYS A 53 6.88 12.06 0.15
C LYS A 53 5.46 12.19 0.71
N ARG A 54 4.44 12.23 -0.15
CA ARG A 54 3.03 12.33 0.26
C ARG A 54 2.55 11.09 1.02
N ILE A 55 3.00 9.90 0.65
CA ILE A 55 2.69 8.65 1.35
C ILE A 55 3.20 8.74 2.79
N LYS A 56 4.45 9.19 2.96
CA LYS A 56 5.07 9.39 4.27
C LYS A 56 4.27 10.37 5.14
N GLU A 57 3.84 11.49 4.56
CA GLU A 57 2.99 12.49 5.21
C GLU A 57 1.62 11.92 5.60
N ASN A 58 0.93 11.23 4.67
CA ASN A 58 -0.38 10.62 4.89
C ASN A 58 -0.34 9.53 5.98
N MET A 59 0.75 8.76 6.04
CA MET A 59 0.96 7.71 7.04
C MET A 59 1.56 8.24 8.35
N LYS A 60 1.83 9.55 8.44
CA LYS A 60 2.33 10.25 9.64
C LYS A 60 3.61 9.62 10.21
N VAL A 61 4.57 9.33 9.34
CA VAL A 61 5.89 8.80 9.73
C VAL A 61 7.02 9.67 9.20
N ASP A 62 8.19 9.65 9.85
CA ASP A 62 9.30 10.54 9.48
C ASP A 62 10.24 9.96 8.43
N LYS A 63 10.35 8.63 8.39
CA LYS A 63 11.30 7.88 7.56
C LYS A 63 10.57 7.02 6.55
N LEU A 64 11.08 6.98 5.32
CA LEU A 64 10.45 6.21 4.23
C LEU A 64 10.61 4.70 4.47
N GLU A 65 11.68 4.29 5.13
CA GLU A 65 11.93 2.92 5.58
C GLU A 65 10.81 2.43 6.51
N THR A 66 10.27 3.31 7.37
CA THR A 66 9.13 2.97 8.24
C THR A 66 7.88 2.66 7.41
N VAL A 67 7.65 3.38 6.31
CA VAL A 67 6.53 3.11 5.40
C VAL A 67 6.62 1.71 4.81
N ARG A 68 7.83 1.26 4.43
CA ARG A 68 8.08 -0.11 3.95
C ARG A 68 7.77 -1.16 5.03
N ILE A 69 8.18 -0.91 6.28
CA ILE A 69 7.89 -1.82 7.40
C ILE A 69 6.37 -1.94 7.59
N ILE A 70 5.65 -0.81 7.64
CA ILE A 70 4.20 -0.80 7.80
C ILE A 70 3.52 -1.56 6.66
N TYR A 71 3.98 -1.39 5.42
CA TYR A 71 3.45 -2.16 4.29
C TYR A 71 3.54 -3.65 4.57
N HIS A 72 4.74 -4.17 4.83
CA HIS A 72 4.95 -5.61 5.07
C HIS A 72 4.17 -6.10 6.29
N SER A 73 4.14 -5.35 7.39
CA SER A 73 3.37 -5.71 8.58
C SER A 73 1.87 -5.82 8.28
N ARG A 74 1.26 -4.82 7.63
CA ARG A 74 -0.19 -4.85 7.33
C ARG A 74 -0.56 -5.96 6.35
N ILE A 75 0.25 -6.17 5.31
CA ILE A 75 0.03 -7.24 4.33
C ILE A 75 0.18 -8.61 4.99
N HIS A 76 1.24 -8.81 5.80
CA HIS A 76 1.46 -10.05 6.53
C HIS A 76 0.32 -10.35 7.51
N THR A 77 -0.14 -9.36 8.27
CA THR A 77 -1.32 -9.50 9.13
C THR A 77 -2.56 -9.88 8.33
N ALA A 78 -2.79 -9.25 7.18
CA ALA A 78 -3.94 -9.58 6.33
C ALA A 78 -3.87 -11.01 5.74
N MET A 79 -2.67 -11.50 5.41
CA MET A 79 -2.47 -12.86 4.90
C MET A 79 -2.56 -13.94 5.97
N MET A 80 -2.22 -13.61 7.22
CA MET A 80 -2.30 -14.53 8.37
C MET A 80 -3.65 -14.49 9.07
N ALA A 81 -4.48 -13.50 8.77
CA ALA A 81 -5.79 -13.42 9.38
C ALA A 81 -6.67 -14.57 8.87
N PRO A 82 -7.53 -15.16 9.72
CA PRO A 82 -8.46 -16.19 9.28
C PRO A 82 -9.31 -15.70 8.11
N ASP A 83 -9.81 -16.61 7.26
CA ASP A 83 -10.51 -16.29 5.99
C ASP A 83 -11.68 -15.30 6.13
N ASP A 84 -12.18 -15.07 7.34
CA ASP A 84 -13.26 -14.14 7.66
C ASP A 84 -12.82 -12.70 7.98
N PHE A 85 -11.52 -12.42 8.11
CA PHE A 85 -11.02 -11.12 8.56
C PHE A 85 -11.30 -9.98 7.60
N PRO A 86 -11.07 -10.08 6.27
CA PRO A 86 -11.41 -9.00 5.36
C PRO A 86 -12.90 -8.66 5.45
N LYS A 87 -13.76 -9.69 5.45
CA LYS A 87 -15.22 -9.53 5.54
C LYS A 87 -15.64 -8.84 6.83
N LYS A 88 -15.16 -9.32 7.99
CA LYS A 88 -15.46 -8.74 9.31
C LYS A 88 -14.94 -7.31 9.46
N TYR A 89 -13.76 -7.01 8.93
CA TYR A 89 -13.21 -5.66 8.94
C TYR A 89 -14.05 -4.69 8.11
N TYR A 90 -14.48 -5.09 6.90
CA TYR A 90 -15.35 -4.23 6.07
C TYR A 90 -16.74 -4.05 6.64
N GLU A 91 -17.34 -5.10 7.20
CA GLU A 91 -18.61 -5.00 7.92
C GLU A 91 -18.49 -4.03 9.11
N ALA A 92 -17.41 -4.12 9.89
CA ALA A 92 -17.16 -3.21 11.02
C ALA A 92 -16.89 -1.76 10.59
N MET A 93 -16.24 -1.53 9.45
CA MET A 93 -15.96 -0.19 8.91
C MET A 93 -17.20 0.45 8.28
N SER A 94 -18.04 -0.33 7.59
CA SER A 94 -19.29 0.12 6.98
C SER A 94 -20.32 0.54 8.03
N ASN A 95 -20.34 -0.11 9.19
CA ASN A 95 -21.27 0.18 10.29
C ASN A 95 -20.87 1.41 11.13
N ARG A 96 -19.77 2.10 10.78
CA ARG A 96 -19.29 3.31 11.47
C ARG A 96 -19.59 4.61 10.70
N GLN A 97 -20.29 4.53 9.58
CA GLN A 97 -20.87 5.67 8.85
C GLN A 97 -22.34 5.82 9.21
#